data_AF-A0A2V7K0E4-F1
#
_entry.id   AF-A0A2V7K0E4-F1
#
_cell.length_a   1.000
_cell.length_b   1.000
_cell.length_c   1.000
_cell.angle_alpha   90.00
_cell.angle_beta   90.00
_cell.angle_gamma   90.00
#
_symmetry.space_group_name_H-M   'P 1'
#
loop_
_entity.id
_entity.type
_entity.pdbx_description
1 polymer ?
#
loop_
_entity_poly.entity_id
_entity_poly.type
_entity_poly.pdbx_seq_one_letter_code
_entity_poly.pdbx_strand_id
1 'polypeptide(L)'
;MSHKSIAVGAAVALAGAVALRRLGVEPVPTVFYLLAWYPTLLLLDALVAWKGGPSLWDQPRDTAAMLGWSVVIWCGFETLNFRLRDWYYVFAPASLWQRWAGVSISFATVIPAILLPERLLDRLGVARGLVTRPVPLAPHDFRLSTLLGVTLLAGALVLPAVLHPLTWGALWLLAEPLLYRVDPQRSLFGDIGRGAWGRIVRLMFGGLVAGVLWEAYNALSRAKWIYTVPFLEQLKIFEMPPLGFVGFAFFALEAWSLYHLCRAWRSAWRAAFALGFVVLALLGLDRWTVSSTLPYVDDLPGVSATARTRLERGGLRDVFRLAALAPDSVAARSGLPPGEAQAVVTAARLVTLRGIGTRHAARLQAAGVTSVARLARADPDSLWRALPHDPHPTPAEVRVWVRAARRALGSGW
;
A
#
# COMPACT_ATOMS: atom_id res chain seq x y z
N MET A 1 16.45 24.52 -12.36
CA MET A 1 15.09 24.58 -12.94
C MET A 1 14.21 25.38 -12.00
N SER A 2 13.27 26.20 -12.49
CA SER A 2 12.31 26.90 -11.61
C SER A 2 11.34 25.88 -10.99
N HIS A 3 10.91 26.08 -9.73
CA HIS A 3 9.84 25.26 -9.12
C HIS A 3 8.56 25.26 -9.95
N LYS A 4 8.31 26.32 -10.75
CA LYS A 4 7.22 26.36 -11.73
C LYS A 4 7.35 25.28 -12.80
N SER A 5 8.54 25.14 -13.39
CA SER A 5 8.82 24.12 -14.40
C SER A 5 8.72 22.70 -13.82
N ILE A 6 9.19 22.50 -12.57
CA ILE A 6 9.07 21.21 -11.87
C ILE A 6 7.60 20.84 -11.67
N ALA A 7 6.77 21.77 -11.19
CA ALA A 7 5.35 21.52 -10.97
C ALA A 7 4.62 21.18 -12.28
N VAL A 8 4.88 21.92 -13.37
CA VAL A 8 4.27 21.62 -14.68
C VAL A 8 4.70 20.25 -15.18
N GLY A 9 5.98 19.92 -15.10
CA GLY A 9 6.50 18.60 -15.49
C GLY A 9 5.86 17.47 -14.68
N ALA A 10 5.71 17.65 -13.36
CA ALA A 10 5.06 16.69 -12.49
C ALA A 10 3.55 16.54 -12.80
N ALA A 11 2.84 17.64 -13.04
CA ALA A 11 1.43 17.58 -13.44
C ALA A 11 1.24 16.83 -14.76
N VAL A 12 2.09 17.09 -15.76
CA VAL A 12 2.07 16.40 -17.04
C VAL A 12 2.40 14.91 -16.86
N ALA A 13 3.39 14.57 -16.05
CA ALA A 13 3.75 13.17 -15.76
C ALA A 13 2.58 12.42 -15.10
N LEU A 14 1.91 13.03 -14.12
CA LEU A 14 0.75 12.45 -13.45
C LEU A 14 -0.42 12.25 -14.43
N ALA A 15 -0.72 13.26 -15.26
CA ALA A 15 -1.76 13.18 -16.28
C ALA A 15 -1.46 12.09 -17.32
N GLY A 16 -0.19 12.01 -17.78
CA GLY A 16 0.29 10.97 -18.68
C GLY A 16 0.16 9.56 -18.09
N ALA A 17 0.53 9.39 -16.81
CA ALA A 17 0.35 8.13 -16.10
C ALA A 17 -1.13 7.70 -16.03
N VAL A 18 -2.04 8.64 -15.73
CA VAL A 18 -3.49 8.38 -15.72
C VAL A 18 -4.00 7.98 -17.12
N ALA A 19 -3.57 8.68 -18.17
CA ALA A 19 -3.96 8.38 -19.55
C ALA A 19 -3.46 6.99 -19.99
N LEU A 20 -2.18 6.70 -19.81
CA LEU A 20 -1.57 5.40 -20.16
C LEU A 20 -2.17 4.25 -19.35
N ARG A 21 -2.50 4.48 -18.07
CA ARG A 21 -3.23 3.52 -17.23
C ARG A 21 -4.62 3.23 -17.80
N ARG A 22 -5.36 4.25 -18.25
CA ARG A 22 -6.69 4.07 -18.88
C ARG A 22 -6.60 3.30 -20.20
N LEU A 23 -5.53 3.51 -20.97
CA LEU A 23 -5.25 2.78 -22.20
C LEU A 23 -4.76 1.34 -21.96
N GLY A 24 -4.43 0.98 -20.71
CA GLY A 24 -3.96 -0.36 -20.37
C GLY A 24 -2.55 -0.67 -20.87
N VAL A 25 -1.70 0.36 -21.08
CA VAL A 25 -0.35 0.20 -21.63
C VAL A 25 0.62 -0.22 -20.51
N GLU A 26 0.99 -1.50 -20.47
CA GLU A 26 2.00 -1.98 -19.50
C GLU A 26 3.37 -1.32 -19.71
N PRO A 27 4.15 -1.08 -18.63
CA PRO A 27 3.90 -1.48 -17.24
C PRO A 27 3.01 -0.51 -16.43
N VAL A 28 2.45 0.54 -17.06
CA VAL A 28 1.84 1.67 -16.34
C VAL A 28 0.69 1.27 -15.41
N PRO A 29 -0.30 0.46 -15.81
CA PRO A 29 -1.32 -0.03 -14.87
C PRO A 29 -0.75 -0.80 -13.68
N THR A 30 0.32 -1.57 -13.90
CA THR A 30 0.96 -2.38 -12.85
C THR A 30 1.69 -1.53 -11.83
N VAL A 31 2.47 -0.54 -12.27
CA VAL A 31 3.26 0.32 -11.38
C VAL A 31 2.63 1.70 -11.18
N PHE A 32 1.32 1.83 -11.45
CA PHE A 32 0.61 3.13 -11.43
C PHE A 32 0.79 3.86 -10.11
N TYR A 33 0.78 3.13 -8.99
CA TYR A 33 1.03 3.68 -7.67
C TYR A 33 2.30 4.56 -7.61
N LEU A 34 3.41 4.06 -8.15
CA LEU A 34 4.70 4.79 -8.18
C LEU A 34 4.63 6.01 -9.09
N LEU A 35 4.06 5.81 -10.28
CA LEU A 35 3.92 6.85 -11.31
C LEU A 35 2.94 7.95 -10.89
N ALA A 36 2.06 7.70 -9.93
CA ALA A 36 1.20 8.69 -9.33
C ALA A 36 1.89 9.41 -8.16
N TRP A 37 2.50 8.68 -7.23
CA TRP A 37 3.05 9.27 -6.01
C TRP A 37 4.22 10.21 -6.24
N TYR A 38 5.22 9.83 -7.04
CA TYR A 38 6.42 10.68 -7.20
C TYR A 38 6.09 12.05 -7.82
N PRO A 39 5.29 12.14 -8.90
CA PRO A 39 4.80 13.43 -9.37
C PRO A 39 3.98 14.19 -8.33
N THR A 40 3.13 13.52 -7.54
CA THR A 40 2.38 14.16 -6.46
C THR A 40 3.28 14.75 -5.38
N LEU A 41 4.35 14.05 -4.99
CA LEU A 41 5.35 14.59 -4.05
C LEU A 41 6.07 15.82 -4.63
N LEU A 42 6.44 15.78 -5.92
CA LEU A 42 7.04 16.93 -6.61
C LEU A 42 6.09 18.14 -6.66
N LEU A 43 4.80 17.91 -6.90
CA LEU A 43 3.78 18.95 -6.90
C LEU A 43 3.63 19.57 -5.50
N LEU A 44 3.48 18.74 -4.47
CA LEU A 44 3.35 19.23 -3.09
C LEU A 44 4.60 20.01 -2.65
N ASP A 45 5.79 19.52 -2.99
CA ASP A 45 7.04 20.21 -2.68
C ASP A 45 7.16 21.55 -3.43
N ALA A 46 6.81 21.60 -4.71
CA ALA A 46 6.78 22.85 -5.46
C ALA A 46 5.78 23.86 -4.88
N LEU A 47 4.61 23.40 -4.41
CA LEU A 47 3.63 24.24 -3.72
C LEU A 47 4.17 24.79 -2.39
N VAL A 48 4.89 23.98 -1.62
CA VAL A 48 5.60 24.44 -0.41
C VAL A 48 6.60 25.53 -0.77
N ALA A 49 7.42 25.32 -1.80
CA ALA A 49 8.41 26.29 -2.27
C ALA A 49 7.76 27.61 -2.75
N TRP A 50 6.64 27.55 -3.48
CA TRP A 50 5.91 28.74 -3.91
C TRP A 50 5.32 29.54 -2.75
N LYS A 51 5.05 28.89 -1.63
CA LYS A 51 4.61 29.55 -0.38
C LYS A 51 5.79 29.95 0.52
N GLY A 52 7.01 30.00 -0.03
CA GLY A 52 8.22 30.44 0.67
C GLY A 52 8.76 29.43 1.68
N GLY A 53 8.39 28.15 1.55
CA GLY A 53 8.99 27.06 2.32
C GLY A 53 10.25 26.51 1.66
N PRO A 54 11.13 25.83 2.42
CA PRO A 54 12.28 25.14 1.82
C PRO A 54 11.81 23.92 1.02
N SER A 55 12.32 23.76 -0.20
CA SER A 55 12.13 22.54 -0.98
C SER A 55 12.96 21.41 -0.37
N LEU A 56 12.42 20.20 -0.38
CA LEU A 56 13.16 18.99 -0.07
C LEU A 56 14.35 18.79 -1.01
N TRP A 57 14.21 19.18 -2.28
CA TRP A 57 15.22 18.92 -3.31
C TRP A 57 16.43 19.84 -3.22
N ASP A 58 16.31 20.97 -2.52
CA ASP A 58 17.42 21.87 -2.24
C ASP A 58 18.45 21.22 -1.28
N GLN A 59 18.05 20.17 -0.55
CA GLN A 59 18.91 19.44 0.39
C GLN A 59 18.91 17.94 0.05
N PRO A 60 19.60 17.53 -1.03
CA PRO A 60 19.51 16.17 -1.57
C PRO A 60 19.95 15.09 -0.56
N ARG A 61 20.92 15.40 0.31
CA ARG A 61 21.37 14.47 1.37
C ARG A 61 20.28 14.20 2.41
N ASP A 62 19.54 15.23 2.81
CA ASP A 62 18.47 15.10 3.80
C ASP A 62 17.23 14.45 3.19
N THR A 63 16.95 14.72 1.93
CA THR A 63 15.92 14.02 1.18
C THR A 63 16.26 12.55 0.98
N ALA A 64 17.48 12.20 0.59
CA ALA A 64 17.91 10.80 0.51
C ALA A 64 17.79 10.09 1.86
N ALA A 65 18.18 10.74 2.96
CA ALA A 65 18.01 10.18 4.30
C ALA A 65 16.53 10.00 4.68
N MET A 66 15.66 10.94 4.30
CA MET A 66 14.21 10.83 4.52
C MET A 66 13.60 9.66 3.75
N LEU A 67 13.93 9.52 2.48
CA LEU A 67 13.47 8.40 1.64
C LEU A 67 13.97 7.07 2.22
N GLY A 68 15.25 6.99 2.61
CA GLY A 68 15.82 5.78 3.22
C GLY A 68 15.16 5.39 4.53
N TRP A 69 14.98 6.34 5.46
CA TRP A 69 14.28 6.06 6.73
C TRP A 69 12.79 5.76 6.53
N SER A 70 12.17 6.31 5.49
CA SER A 70 10.79 5.98 5.13
C SER A 70 10.63 4.48 4.81
N VAL A 71 11.59 3.91 4.07
CA VAL A 71 11.61 2.46 3.80
C VAL A 71 11.73 1.67 5.10
N VAL A 72 12.69 2.03 5.96
CA VAL A 72 12.92 1.33 7.23
C VAL A 72 11.68 1.37 8.13
N ILE A 73 11.06 2.55 8.27
CA ILE A 73 9.87 2.74 9.11
C ILE A 73 8.72 1.89 8.59
N TRP A 74 8.42 1.94 7.28
CA TRP A 74 7.33 1.13 6.73
C TRP A 74 7.62 -0.37 6.79
N CYS A 75 8.87 -0.80 6.60
CA CYS A 75 9.27 -2.19 6.88
C CYS A 75 8.96 -2.60 8.33
N GLY A 76 9.03 -1.67 9.29
CA GLY A 76 8.57 -1.90 10.67
C GLY A 76 7.07 -2.16 10.78
N PHE A 77 6.24 -1.45 10.02
CA PHE A 77 4.80 -1.73 9.97
C PHE A 77 4.50 -3.05 9.24
N GLU A 78 5.27 -3.40 8.21
CA GLU A 78 5.17 -4.71 7.56
C GLU A 78 5.48 -5.87 8.50
N THR A 79 6.51 -5.74 9.35
CA THR A 79 6.82 -6.81 10.31
C THR A 79 5.72 -6.99 11.36
N LEU A 80 5.05 -5.90 11.78
CA LEU A 80 3.83 -6.00 12.58
C LEU A 80 2.72 -6.70 11.80
N ASN A 81 2.53 -6.32 10.52
CA ASN A 81 1.50 -6.89 9.66
C ASN A 81 1.64 -8.40 9.44
N PHE A 82 2.84 -9.00 9.55
CA PHE A 82 2.98 -10.47 9.51
C PHE A 82 2.12 -11.17 10.56
N ARG A 83 1.91 -10.52 11.71
CA ARG A 83 1.05 -10.99 12.81
C ARG A 83 -0.38 -10.47 12.69
N LEU A 84 -0.56 -9.20 12.34
CA LEU A 84 -1.88 -8.55 12.26
C LEU A 84 -2.70 -9.09 11.08
N ARG A 85 -2.07 -9.25 9.91
CA ARG A 85 -2.68 -9.65 8.64
C ARG A 85 -3.80 -8.71 8.20
N ASP A 86 -3.57 -7.42 8.41
CA ASP A 86 -4.52 -6.35 8.07
C ASP A 86 -4.57 -6.12 6.55
N TRP A 87 -3.44 -6.30 5.86
CA TRP A 87 -3.35 -6.22 4.41
C TRP A 87 -2.43 -7.27 3.79
N TYR A 88 -2.63 -7.52 2.50
CA TYR A 88 -1.77 -8.35 1.66
C TYR A 88 -1.65 -7.76 0.25
N TYR A 89 -0.52 -8.01 -0.42
CA TYR A 89 -0.23 -7.53 -1.77
C TYR A 89 -0.66 -8.55 -2.84
N VAL A 90 -1.19 -8.04 -3.94
CA VAL A 90 -1.63 -8.84 -5.09
C VAL A 90 -1.06 -8.28 -6.38
N PHE A 91 -0.91 -9.16 -7.37
CA PHE A 91 -0.37 -8.84 -8.69
C PHE A 91 0.98 -8.12 -8.67
N ALA A 92 1.80 -8.38 -7.64
CA ALA A 92 3.15 -7.84 -7.56
C ALA A 92 4.02 -8.37 -8.72
N PRO A 93 5.06 -7.65 -9.18
CA PRO A 93 5.96 -8.16 -10.20
C PRO A 93 6.48 -9.58 -9.86
N ALA A 94 6.51 -10.48 -10.84
CA ALA A 94 6.96 -11.86 -10.60
C ALA A 94 8.47 -11.93 -10.31
N SER A 95 9.27 -11.12 -10.98
CA SER A 95 10.71 -10.98 -10.72
C SER A 95 10.94 -10.42 -9.31
N LEU A 96 11.71 -11.16 -8.51
CA LEU A 96 12.03 -10.81 -7.12
C LEU A 96 12.71 -9.43 -7.03
N TRP A 97 13.68 -9.16 -7.90
CA TRP A 97 14.37 -7.88 -7.95
C TRP A 97 13.42 -6.72 -8.27
N GLN A 98 12.58 -6.87 -9.30
CA GLN A 98 11.60 -5.84 -9.66
C GLN A 98 10.60 -5.59 -8.54
N ARG A 99 10.16 -6.67 -7.86
CA ARG A 99 9.26 -6.60 -6.72
C ARG A 99 9.89 -5.86 -5.55
N TRP A 100 11.09 -6.25 -5.13
CA TRP A 100 11.80 -5.62 -4.01
C TRP A 100 12.15 -4.15 -4.29
N ALA A 101 12.62 -3.85 -5.49
CA ALA A 101 12.87 -2.47 -5.91
C ALA A 101 11.57 -1.66 -5.90
N GLY A 102 10.50 -2.17 -6.53
CA GLY A 102 9.20 -1.49 -6.59
C GLY A 102 8.58 -1.26 -5.21
N VAL A 103 8.65 -2.24 -4.32
CA VAL A 103 8.19 -2.15 -2.92
C VAL A 103 9.01 -1.13 -2.15
N SER A 104 10.35 -1.19 -2.22
CA SER A 104 11.23 -0.24 -1.51
C SER A 104 11.01 1.19 -2.00
N ILE A 105 10.89 1.39 -3.32
CA ILE A 105 10.60 2.69 -3.93
C ILE A 105 9.20 3.17 -3.52
N SER A 106 8.22 2.27 -3.35
CA SER A 106 6.88 2.61 -2.84
C SER A 106 6.93 3.03 -1.37
N PHE A 107 7.69 2.32 -0.54
CA PHE A 107 7.82 2.60 0.89
C PHE A 107 8.59 3.90 1.15
N ALA A 108 9.49 4.29 0.24
CA ALA A 108 10.20 5.56 0.30
C ALA A 108 9.27 6.78 0.22
N THR A 109 8.05 6.64 -0.31
CA THR A 109 7.09 7.75 -0.42
C THR A 109 6.32 8.02 0.86
N VAL A 110 6.36 7.12 1.84
CA VAL A 110 5.47 7.15 3.02
C VAL A 110 5.66 8.40 3.87
N ILE A 111 6.89 8.66 4.32
CA ILE A 111 7.21 9.84 5.13
C ILE A 111 6.99 11.15 4.37
N PRO A 112 7.52 11.35 3.14
CA PRO A 112 7.29 12.61 2.43
C PRO A 112 5.81 12.85 2.12
N ALA A 113 5.00 11.81 1.90
CA ALA A 113 3.56 11.94 1.69
C ALA A 113 2.82 12.54 2.90
N ILE A 114 3.38 12.42 4.10
CA ILE A 114 2.83 13.02 5.33
C ILE A 114 3.43 14.40 5.59
N LEU A 115 4.75 14.53 5.45
CA LEU A 115 5.46 15.77 5.80
C LEU A 115 5.17 16.92 4.84
N LEU A 116 4.99 16.65 3.54
CA LEU A 116 4.75 17.70 2.55
C LEU A 116 3.39 18.38 2.72
N PRO A 117 2.26 17.64 2.91
CA PRO A 117 1.00 18.26 3.27
C PRO A 117 1.08 19.08 4.56
N GLU A 118 1.72 18.56 5.62
CA GLU A 118 1.91 19.32 6.87
C GLU A 118 2.64 20.65 6.62
N ARG A 119 3.76 20.61 5.90
CA ARG A 119 4.54 21.81 5.57
C ARG A 119 3.74 22.81 4.75
N LEU A 120 2.95 22.33 3.80
CA LEU A 120 2.09 23.20 2.98
C LEU A 120 1.03 23.87 3.87
N LEU A 121 0.37 23.13 4.74
CA LEU A 121 -0.60 23.66 5.70
C LEU A 121 0.05 24.67 6.66
N ASP A 122 1.27 24.39 7.12
CA ASP A 122 2.04 25.32 7.95
C ASP A 122 2.30 26.61 7.18
N ARG A 123 2.76 26.54 5.93
CA ARG A 123 2.99 27.73 5.09
C ARG A 123 1.73 28.53 4.82
N LEU A 124 0.57 27.87 4.74
CA LEU A 124 -0.75 28.49 4.61
C LEU A 124 -1.26 29.09 5.93
N GLY A 125 -0.55 28.92 7.05
CA GLY A 125 -0.93 29.48 8.35
C GLY A 125 -1.97 28.64 9.11
N VAL A 126 -2.30 27.45 8.63
CA VAL A 126 -3.34 26.59 9.22
C VAL A 126 -2.94 26.21 10.65
N ALA A 127 -3.83 26.47 11.60
CA ALA A 127 -3.67 26.17 13.02
C ALA A 127 -2.40 26.74 13.68
N ARG A 128 -1.73 27.77 13.11
CA ARG A 128 -0.57 28.41 13.76
C ARG A 128 -0.91 29.04 15.11
N GLY A 129 -2.11 29.59 15.23
CA GLY A 129 -2.63 30.18 16.47
C GLY A 129 -3.28 29.19 17.44
N LEU A 130 -3.26 27.88 17.13
CA LEU A 130 -3.85 26.88 18.01
C LEU A 130 -2.91 26.60 19.19
N VAL A 131 -3.01 27.47 20.19
CA VAL A 131 -2.22 27.43 21.41
C VAL A 131 -3.16 27.30 22.61
N THR A 132 -2.88 26.34 23.49
CA THR A 132 -3.54 26.17 24.79
C THR A 132 -2.61 26.58 25.91
N ARG A 133 -3.09 26.52 27.16
CA ARG A 133 -2.20 26.64 28.32
C ARG A 133 -1.13 25.54 28.25
N PRO A 134 0.15 25.86 28.57
CA PRO A 134 1.20 24.86 28.67
C PRO A 134 0.83 23.73 29.64
N VAL A 135 1.15 22.50 29.26
CA VAL A 135 0.92 21.31 30.09
C VAL A 135 2.29 20.86 30.61
N PRO A 136 2.65 21.11 31.87
CA PRO A 136 3.98 20.73 32.37
C PRO A 136 4.15 19.21 32.29
N LEU A 137 5.13 18.75 31.52
CA LEU A 137 5.45 17.34 31.38
C LEU A 137 6.42 16.91 32.49
N ALA A 138 5.98 15.96 33.31
CA ALA A 138 6.77 15.37 34.37
C ALA A 138 7.37 14.02 33.94
N PRO A 139 8.43 13.53 34.61
CA PRO A 139 9.03 12.23 34.32
C PRO A 139 8.04 11.04 34.34
N HIS A 140 6.96 11.14 35.12
CA HIS A 140 5.94 10.09 35.18
C HIS A 140 5.07 10.01 33.92
N ASP A 141 4.84 11.13 33.22
CA ASP A 141 4.05 11.16 31.97
C ASP A 141 4.75 10.36 30.86
N PHE A 142 6.07 10.49 30.76
CA PHE A 142 6.86 9.73 29.79
C PHE A 142 6.84 8.23 30.08
N ARG A 143 6.87 7.84 31.36
CA ARG A 143 6.75 6.43 31.78
C ARG A 143 5.36 5.88 31.48
N LEU A 144 4.31 6.65 31.78
CA LEU A 144 2.92 6.29 31.49
C LEU A 144 2.70 6.14 29.97
N SER A 145 3.21 7.07 29.17
CA SER A 145 3.17 6.98 27.70
C SER A 145 3.84 5.71 27.20
N THR A 146 5.04 5.39 27.71
CA THR A 146 5.76 4.18 27.30
C THR A 146 4.96 2.93 27.67
N LEU A 147 4.44 2.86 28.91
CA LEU A 147 3.63 1.74 29.38
C LEU A 147 2.36 1.56 28.55
N LEU A 148 1.67 2.67 28.25
CA LEU A 148 0.47 2.65 27.42
C LEU A 148 0.80 2.19 26.00
N GLY A 149 1.85 2.74 25.38
CA GLY A 149 2.31 2.33 24.05
C GLY A 149 2.65 0.84 23.98
N VAL A 150 3.37 0.31 24.97
CA VAL A 150 3.67 -1.13 25.07
C VAL A 150 2.39 -1.94 25.21
N THR A 151 1.46 -1.51 26.06
CA THR A 151 0.19 -2.21 26.32
C THR A 151 -0.68 -2.25 25.06
N LEU A 152 -0.81 -1.13 24.35
CA LEU A 152 -1.58 -1.04 23.12
C LEU A 152 -0.98 -1.91 22.01
N LEU A 153 0.34 -1.84 21.80
CA LEU A 153 1.03 -2.65 20.81
C LEU A 153 0.95 -4.15 21.13
N ALA A 154 1.18 -4.52 22.40
CA ALA A 154 1.05 -5.91 22.86
C ALA A 154 -0.39 -6.41 22.67
N GLY A 155 -1.39 -5.60 23.02
CA GLY A 155 -2.81 -5.92 22.78
C GLY A 155 -3.10 -6.19 21.31
N ALA A 156 -2.62 -5.33 20.41
CA ALA A 156 -2.75 -5.50 18.96
C ALA A 156 -2.11 -6.81 18.47
N LEU A 157 -0.95 -7.20 19.01
CA LEU A 157 -0.25 -8.42 18.59
C LEU A 157 -0.78 -9.71 19.25
N VAL A 158 -1.32 -9.64 20.46
CA VAL A 158 -1.91 -10.78 21.17
C VAL A 158 -3.28 -11.13 20.59
N LEU A 159 -4.13 -10.12 20.37
CA LEU A 159 -5.50 -10.30 19.87
C LEU A 159 -5.79 -9.44 18.63
N PRO A 160 -5.10 -9.65 17.49
CA PRO A 160 -5.25 -8.79 16.30
C PRO A 160 -6.63 -8.86 15.66
N ALA A 161 -7.37 -9.94 15.88
CA ALA A 161 -8.73 -10.08 15.38
C ALA A 161 -9.63 -8.90 15.80
N VAL A 162 -9.35 -8.28 16.97
CA VAL A 162 -10.15 -7.17 17.53
C VAL A 162 -9.30 -5.93 17.77
N LEU A 163 -8.08 -6.09 18.28
CA LEU A 163 -7.25 -4.99 18.79
C LEU A 163 -6.21 -4.46 17.79
N HIS A 164 -6.18 -4.94 16.54
CA HIS A 164 -5.27 -4.39 15.52
C HIS A 164 -5.35 -2.86 15.35
N PRO A 165 -6.50 -2.17 15.53
CA PRO A 165 -6.55 -0.71 15.38
C PRO A 165 -5.68 0.02 16.41
N LEU A 166 -5.39 -0.60 17.55
CA LEU A 166 -4.54 -0.01 18.60
C LEU A 166 -3.08 0.17 18.15
N THR A 167 -2.68 -0.47 17.06
CA THR A 167 -1.36 -0.25 16.45
C THR A 167 -1.17 1.21 16.03
N TRP A 168 -2.24 1.85 15.54
CA TRP A 168 -2.20 3.23 15.04
C TRP A 168 -2.22 4.24 16.19
N GLY A 169 -1.02 4.60 16.65
CA GLY A 169 -0.78 5.51 17.77
C GLY A 169 0.08 4.89 18.87
N ALA A 170 0.19 3.55 18.90
CA ALA A 170 1.04 2.87 19.89
C ALA A 170 2.52 3.23 19.69
N LEU A 171 3.01 3.26 18.45
CA LEU A 171 4.40 3.60 18.18
C LEU A 171 4.70 5.08 18.44
N TRP A 172 3.70 5.96 18.30
CA TRP A 172 3.82 7.38 18.66
C TRP A 172 4.10 7.51 20.16
N LEU A 173 3.32 6.84 21.00
CA LEU A 173 3.50 6.84 22.47
C LEU A 173 4.84 6.24 22.91
N LEU A 174 5.39 5.29 22.15
CA LEU A 174 6.71 4.71 22.39
C LEU A 174 7.85 5.62 21.93
N ALA A 175 7.71 6.25 20.76
CA ALA A 175 8.74 7.09 20.16
C ALA A 175 8.89 8.43 20.86
N GLU A 176 7.78 9.05 21.29
CA GLU A 176 7.79 10.41 21.85
C GLU A 176 8.65 10.59 23.11
N PRO A 177 8.62 9.70 24.12
CA PRO A 177 9.52 9.79 25.27
C PRO A 177 11.01 9.75 24.91
N LEU A 178 11.38 9.07 23.82
CA LEU A 178 12.75 9.00 23.33
C LEU A 178 13.08 10.24 22.50
N LEU A 179 12.18 10.65 21.61
CA LEU A 179 12.34 11.84 20.78
C LEU A 179 12.44 13.10 21.64
N TYR A 180 11.59 13.25 22.66
CA TYR A 180 11.64 14.39 23.59
C TYR A 180 13.01 14.53 24.25
N ARG A 181 13.67 13.42 24.58
CA ARG A 181 15.00 13.43 25.20
C ARG A 181 16.11 13.88 24.26
N VAL A 182 15.98 13.61 22.96
CA VAL A 182 17.06 13.86 21.97
C VAL A 182 16.83 15.11 21.14
N ASP A 183 15.57 15.47 20.88
CA ASP A 183 15.15 16.67 20.15
C ASP A 183 13.77 17.16 20.63
N PRO A 184 13.71 17.91 21.76
CA PRO A 184 12.47 18.46 22.30
C PRO A 184 11.71 19.44 21.38
N GLN A 185 12.37 19.97 20.34
CA GLN A 185 11.76 20.90 19.39
C GLN A 185 10.96 20.17 18.31
N ARG A 186 11.37 18.93 17.99
CA ARG A 186 10.65 18.04 17.07
C ARG A 186 9.71 17.08 17.77
N SER A 187 9.85 16.85 19.07
CA SER A 187 8.88 16.07 19.84
C SER A 187 7.49 16.73 19.86
N LEU A 188 6.46 15.94 19.56
CA LEU A 188 5.07 16.33 19.67
C LEU A 188 4.61 16.45 21.14
N PHE A 189 5.20 15.68 22.05
CA PHE A 189 5.05 15.90 23.49
C PHE A 189 5.68 17.22 23.89
N GLY A 190 6.82 17.59 23.31
CA GLY A 190 7.38 18.94 23.47
C GLY A 190 6.42 20.04 23.03
N ASP A 191 5.71 19.83 21.93
CA ASP A 191 4.66 20.73 21.45
C ASP A 191 3.49 20.81 22.45
N ILE A 192 2.97 19.67 22.92
CA ILE A 192 1.91 19.60 23.95
C ILE A 192 2.36 20.33 25.24
N GLY A 193 3.60 20.11 25.65
CA GLY A 193 4.17 20.72 26.85
C GLY A 193 4.19 22.25 26.78
N ARG A 194 4.44 22.80 25.59
CA ARG A 194 4.36 24.24 25.30
C ARG A 194 2.93 24.73 25.01
N GLY A 195 1.94 23.83 24.97
CA GLY A 195 0.57 24.13 24.56
C GLY A 195 0.40 24.37 23.05
N ALA A 196 1.38 24.02 22.22
CA ALA A 196 1.40 24.34 20.79
C ALA A 196 0.81 23.19 19.93
N TRP A 197 -0.50 23.17 19.73
CA TRP A 197 -1.18 22.07 19.03
C TRP A 197 -1.17 22.15 17.51
N GLY A 198 -0.73 23.29 16.95
CA GLY A 198 -0.79 23.54 15.51
C GLY A 198 -0.14 22.46 14.66
N ARG A 199 1.05 21.98 15.03
CA ARG A 199 1.76 20.92 14.29
C ARG A 199 0.99 19.60 14.32
N ILE A 200 0.49 19.20 15.49
CA ILE A 200 -0.25 17.93 15.67
C ILE A 200 -1.49 17.93 14.76
N VAL A 201 -2.27 19.01 14.78
CA VAL A 201 -3.48 19.12 13.94
C VAL A 201 -3.14 19.08 12.45
N ARG A 202 -2.09 19.79 12.02
CA ARG A 202 -1.64 19.76 10.62
C ARG A 202 -1.13 18.38 10.21
N LEU A 203 -0.43 17.66 11.08
CA LEU A 203 0.00 16.29 10.83
C LEU A 203 -1.19 15.35 10.69
N MET A 204 -2.14 15.40 11.62
CA MET A 204 -3.35 14.57 11.55
C MET A 204 -4.12 14.83 10.25
N PHE A 205 -4.30 16.10 9.87
CA PHE A 205 -4.95 16.45 8.61
C PHE A 205 -4.12 16.02 7.38
N GLY A 206 -2.79 16.21 7.42
CA GLY A 206 -1.88 15.73 6.39
C GLY A 206 -1.94 14.21 6.22
N GLY A 207 -2.05 13.47 7.32
CA GLY A 207 -2.28 12.03 7.34
C GLY A 207 -3.58 11.64 6.65
N LEU A 208 -4.69 12.33 6.95
CA LEU A 208 -5.98 12.10 6.27
C LEU A 208 -5.88 12.33 4.76
N VAL A 209 -5.24 13.43 4.34
CA VAL A 209 -5.01 13.74 2.91
C VAL A 209 -4.16 12.63 2.26
N ALA A 210 -3.07 12.23 2.90
CA ALA A 210 -2.22 11.15 2.41
C ALA A 210 -2.99 9.82 2.30
N GLY A 211 -3.83 9.52 3.30
CA GLY A 211 -4.74 8.37 3.33
C GLY A 211 -5.67 8.30 2.12
N VAL A 212 -6.35 9.40 1.81
CA VAL A 212 -7.23 9.50 0.64
C VAL A 212 -6.46 9.26 -0.66
N LEU A 213 -5.27 9.86 -0.80
CA LEU A 213 -4.43 9.68 -1.98
C LEU A 213 -3.87 8.26 -2.09
N TRP A 214 -3.46 7.64 -0.98
CA TRP A 214 -2.99 6.25 -0.94
C TRP A 214 -4.06 5.32 -1.47
N GLU A 215 -5.26 5.43 -0.93
CA GLU A 215 -6.40 4.59 -1.34
C GLU A 215 -6.81 4.82 -2.79
N ALA A 216 -6.82 6.07 -3.26
CA ALA A 216 -7.13 6.40 -4.65
C ALA A 216 -6.11 5.78 -5.62
N TYR A 217 -4.80 5.92 -5.35
CA TYR A 217 -3.76 5.38 -6.23
C TYR A 217 -3.67 3.85 -6.15
N ASN A 218 -3.87 3.28 -4.96
CA ASN A 218 -3.95 1.84 -4.75
C ASN A 218 -5.12 1.23 -5.53
N ALA A 219 -6.30 1.84 -5.49
CA ALA A 219 -7.48 1.37 -6.22
C ALA A 219 -7.26 1.37 -7.74
N LEU A 220 -6.50 2.33 -8.26
CA LEU A 220 -6.21 2.48 -9.69
C LEU A 220 -5.08 1.55 -10.19
N SER A 221 -4.22 1.07 -9.30
CA SER A 221 -3.08 0.20 -9.62
C SER A 221 -3.49 -1.28 -9.76
N ARG A 222 -2.83 -2.03 -10.66
CA ARG A 222 -2.99 -3.49 -10.75
C ARG A 222 -2.24 -4.15 -9.59
N ALA A 223 -0.95 -3.83 -9.41
CA ALA A 223 -0.23 -4.23 -8.21
C ALA A 223 -0.67 -3.35 -7.05
N LYS A 224 -1.28 -3.95 -6.03
CA LYS A 224 -1.95 -3.22 -4.96
C LYS A 224 -2.05 -4.02 -3.67
N TRP A 225 -2.34 -3.35 -2.56
CA TRP A 225 -2.75 -4.02 -1.33
C TRP A 225 -4.28 -4.17 -1.26
N ILE A 226 -4.74 -5.23 -0.60
CA ILE A 226 -6.14 -5.45 -0.25
C ILE A 226 -6.25 -5.59 1.26
N TYR A 227 -7.17 -4.85 1.87
CA TYR A 227 -7.44 -4.95 3.30
C TYR A 227 -8.38 -6.10 3.65
N THR A 228 -7.99 -6.86 4.68
CA THR A 228 -8.77 -7.92 5.33
C THR A 228 -9.06 -7.59 6.79
N VAL A 229 -9.44 -6.33 7.03
CA VAL A 229 -9.85 -5.86 8.35
C VAL A 229 -11.07 -6.68 8.84
N PRO A 230 -10.94 -7.42 9.94
CA PRO A 230 -12.05 -8.16 10.54
C PRO A 230 -13.27 -7.26 10.77
N PHE A 231 -14.47 -7.82 10.61
CA PHE A 231 -15.78 -7.16 10.83
C PHE A 231 -16.17 -6.02 9.89
N LEU A 232 -15.21 -5.31 9.27
CA LEU A 232 -15.46 -4.16 8.39
C LEU A 232 -15.29 -4.48 6.90
N GLU A 233 -15.38 -5.75 6.52
CA GLU A 233 -15.11 -6.18 5.15
C GLU A 233 -16.15 -5.70 4.11
N GLN A 234 -17.33 -5.26 4.56
CA GLN A 234 -18.49 -4.91 3.70
C GLN A 234 -18.58 -3.43 3.34
N LEU A 235 -18.22 -2.52 4.24
CA LEU A 235 -18.30 -1.08 4.02
C LEU A 235 -16.90 -0.55 3.70
N LYS A 236 -16.63 -0.25 2.44
CA LYS A 236 -15.33 0.21 1.96
C LYS A 236 -15.46 1.42 1.05
N ILE A 237 -14.65 2.43 1.28
CA ILE A 237 -14.36 3.50 0.32
C ILE A 237 -12.99 3.13 -0.27
N PHE A 238 -12.95 2.80 -1.55
CA PHE A 238 -11.82 2.11 -2.19
C PHE A 238 -11.57 0.71 -1.56
N GLU A 239 -10.41 0.46 -0.94
CA GLU A 239 -10.13 -0.81 -0.26
C GLU A 239 -10.34 -0.70 1.26
N MET A 240 -10.36 0.52 1.82
CA MET A 240 -10.39 0.79 3.26
C MET A 240 -11.81 1.07 3.80
N PRO A 241 -12.14 0.59 5.02
CA PRO A 241 -13.32 1.04 5.74
C PRO A 241 -13.25 2.53 6.12
N PRO A 242 -14.37 3.27 6.16
CA PRO A 242 -14.38 4.69 6.56
C PRO A 242 -13.68 4.96 7.91
N LEU A 243 -13.90 4.10 8.90
CA LEU A 243 -13.23 4.19 10.21
C LEU A 243 -11.71 3.99 10.12
N GLY A 244 -11.24 3.25 9.12
CA GLY A 244 -9.82 3.07 8.87
C GLY A 244 -9.11 4.39 8.54
N PHE A 245 -9.80 5.36 7.93
CA PHE A 245 -9.18 6.65 7.60
C PHE A 245 -8.72 7.43 8.84
N VAL A 246 -9.38 7.23 9.99
CA VAL A 246 -8.94 7.80 11.28
C VAL A 246 -7.54 7.29 11.67
N GLY A 247 -7.22 6.04 11.31
CA GLY A 247 -5.88 5.46 11.51
C GLY A 247 -4.79 6.28 10.81
N PHE A 248 -5.05 6.85 9.63
CA PHE A 248 -4.05 7.68 8.94
C PHE A 248 -3.72 8.98 9.69
N ALA A 249 -4.68 9.54 10.43
CA ALA A 249 -4.42 10.73 11.24
C ALA A 249 -3.43 10.44 12.38
N PHE A 250 -3.60 9.31 13.07
CA PHE A 250 -2.68 8.89 14.14
C PHE A 250 -1.36 8.37 13.57
N PHE A 251 -1.39 7.64 12.46
CA PHE A 251 -0.20 7.20 11.76
C PHE A 251 0.72 8.36 11.36
N ALA A 252 0.16 9.53 11.00
CA ALA A 252 0.97 10.71 10.72
C ALA A 252 1.80 11.19 11.93
N LEU A 253 1.28 11.02 13.15
CA LEU A 253 2.02 11.33 14.38
C LEU A 253 3.15 10.31 14.58
N GLU A 254 2.87 9.02 14.38
CA GLU A 254 3.87 7.95 14.45
C GLU A 254 5.01 8.18 13.45
N ALA A 255 4.65 8.47 12.20
CA ALA A 255 5.58 8.72 11.11
C ALA A 255 6.50 9.90 11.41
N TRP A 256 5.95 11.02 11.90
CA TRP A 256 6.73 12.20 12.31
C TRP A 256 7.73 11.84 13.41
N SER A 257 7.25 11.22 14.50
CA SER A 257 8.05 10.94 15.68
C SER A 257 9.14 9.90 15.40
N LEU A 258 8.81 8.82 14.67
CA LEU A 258 9.77 7.79 14.28
C LEU A 258 10.83 8.36 13.32
N TYR A 259 10.42 9.13 12.31
CA TYR A 259 11.36 9.73 11.36
C TYR A 259 12.38 10.62 12.06
N HIS A 260 11.92 11.53 12.94
CA HIS A 260 12.81 12.43 13.64
C HIS A 260 13.66 11.72 14.69
N LEU A 261 13.15 10.69 15.35
CA LEU A 261 13.93 9.84 16.24
C LEU A 261 15.06 9.11 15.49
N CYS A 262 14.76 8.50 14.35
CA CYS A 262 15.75 7.85 13.49
C CYS A 262 16.81 8.85 13.00
N ARG A 263 16.39 10.07 12.62
CA ARG A 263 17.29 11.15 12.16
C ARG A 263 18.22 11.68 13.25
N ALA A 264 17.75 11.74 14.50
CA ALA A 264 18.56 12.19 15.63
C ALA A 264 19.73 11.24 15.94
N TRP A 265 19.65 9.99 15.45
CA TRP A 265 20.58 8.92 15.80
C TRP A 265 21.47 8.50 14.63
N ARG A 266 22.53 9.29 14.39
CA ARG A 266 23.51 9.03 13.34
C ARG A 266 24.58 8.03 13.81
N SER A 267 24.58 6.82 13.24
CA SER A 267 25.63 5.82 13.47
C SER A 267 25.75 4.87 12.27
N ALA A 268 26.98 4.58 11.83
CA ALA A 268 27.25 3.67 10.72
C ALA A 268 26.74 2.25 10.99
N TRP A 269 26.90 1.75 12.23
CA TRP A 269 26.38 0.45 12.65
C TRP A 269 24.87 0.38 12.60
N ARG A 270 24.17 1.48 12.94
CA ARG A 270 22.71 1.54 12.85
C ARG A 270 22.24 1.57 11.40
N ALA A 271 22.98 2.22 10.50
CA ALA A 271 22.68 2.16 9.07
C ALA A 271 22.83 0.74 8.51
N ALA A 272 23.89 0.02 8.91
CA ALA A 272 24.08 -1.38 8.53
C ALA A 272 22.97 -2.29 9.09
N PHE A 273 22.61 -2.10 10.36
CA PHE A 273 21.49 -2.82 10.98
C PHE A 273 20.16 -2.53 10.27
N ALA A 274 19.88 -1.26 9.95
CA ALA A 274 18.68 -0.87 9.23
C ALA A 274 18.60 -1.52 7.85
N LEU A 275 19.73 -1.61 7.12
CA LEU A 275 19.78 -2.32 5.85
C LEU A 275 19.50 -3.81 6.01
N GLY A 276 20.13 -4.47 6.99
CA GLY A 276 19.87 -5.87 7.30
C GLY A 276 18.41 -6.11 7.68
N PHE A 277 17.83 -5.22 8.49
CA PHE A 277 16.41 -5.24 8.84
C PHE A 277 15.49 -5.13 7.63
N VAL A 278 15.77 -4.19 6.71
CA VAL A 278 14.99 -4.05 5.47
C VAL A 278 15.04 -5.34 4.64
N VAL A 279 16.21 -5.96 4.48
CA VAL A 279 16.33 -7.23 3.74
C VAL A 279 15.49 -8.34 4.40
N LEU A 280 15.58 -8.49 5.73
CA LEU A 280 14.78 -9.47 6.47
C LEU A 280 13.28 -9.19 6.37
N ALA A 281 12.87 -7.93 6.44
CA ALA A 281 11.48 -7.52 6.28
C ALA A 281 10.98 -7.81 4.86
N LEU A 282 11.77 -7.57 3.81
CA LEU A 282 11.40 -7.89 2.43
C LEU A 282 11.28 -9.40 2.18
N LEU A 283 12.14 -10.21 2.80
CA LEU A 283 12.01 -11.67 2.79
C LEU A 283 10.72 -12.13 3.47
N GLY A 284 10.40 -11.56 4.64
CA GLY A 284 9.15 -11.85 5.34
C GLY A 284 7.91 -11.40 4.57
N LEU A 285 7.96 -10.22 3.94
CA LEU A 285 6.90 -9.67 3.10
C LEU A 285 6.59 -10.60 1.93
N ASP A 286 7.62 -11.15 1.27
CA ASP A 286 7.44 -12.10 0.18
C ASP A 286 6.73 -13.37 0.63
N ARG A 287 7.06 -13.83 1.84
CA ARG A 287 6.51 -15.05 2.41
C ARG A 287 5.09 -14.86 2.93
N TRP A 288 4.79 -13.75 3.62
CA TRP A 288 3.56 -13.62 4.42
C TRP A 288 2.60 -12.53 3.97
N THR A 289 3.05 -11.58 3.15
CA THR A 289 2.22 -10.46 2.70
C THR A 289 1.91 -10.52 1.20
N VAL A 290 2.81 -11.05 0.36
CA VAL A 290 2.56 -11.18 -1.09
C VAL A 290 1.75 -12.45 -1.38
N SER A 291 0.47 -12.27 -1.74
CA SER A 291 -0.42 -13.39 -2.05
C SER A 291 -0.28 -13.88 -3.50
N SER A 292 -0.17 -12.94 -4.44
CA SER A 292 -0.12 -13.25 -5.88
C SER A 292 0.77 -12.32 -6.68
N THR A 293 1.29 -12.83 -7.79
CA THR A 293 2.12 -12.10 -8.74
C THR A 293 1.34 -11.77 -10.01
N LEU A 294 1.88 -10.83 -10.79
CA LEU A 294 1.32 -10.43 -12.08
C LEU A 294 1.17 -11.67 -12.98
N PRO A 295 -0.02 -11.90 -13.58
CA PRO A 295 -0.23 -13.04 -14.44
C PRO A 295 0.34 -12.82 -15.84
N TYR A 296 1.00 -13.84 -16.38
CA TYR A 296 1.48 -13.90 -17.76
C TYR A 296 0.73 -14.98 -18.55
N VAL A 297 0.66 -14.82 -19.87
CA VAL A 297 0.00 -15.80 -20.76
C VAL A 297 0.68 -17.17 -20.68
N ASP A 298 2.00 -17.18 -20.50
CA ASP A 298 2.80 -18.40 -20.33
C ASP A 298 2.49 -19.17 -19.05
N ASP A 299 1.84 -18.53 -18.08
CA ASP A 299 1.48 -19.13 -16.80
C ASP A 299 -0.04 -19.35 -16.68
N LEU A 300 -0.81 -19.15 -17.75
CA LEU A 300 -2.25 -19.36 -17.72
C LEU A 300 -2.59 -20.83 -17.47
N PRO A 301 -3.32 -21.14 -16.39
CA PRO A 301 -3.62 -22.52 -16.02
C PRO A 301 -4.72 -23.08 -16.93
N GLY A 302 -4.53 -24.32 -17.38
CA GLY A 302 -5.44 -25.01 -18.30
C GLY A 302 -5.31 -24.62 -19.78
N VAL A 303 -4.31 -23.80 -20.15
CA VAL A 303 -4.05 -23.39 -21.54
C VAL A 303 -2.84 -24.13 -22.11
N SER A 304 -3.02 -24.79 -23.26
CA SER A 304 -1.98 -25.59 -23.92
C SER A 304 -0.82 -24.73 -24.44
N ALA A 305 0.37 -25.34 -24.60
CA ALA A 305 1.54 -24.66 -25.19
C ALA A 305 1.23 -24.13 -26.60
N THR A 306 0.54 -24.92 -27.42
CA THR A 306 0.10 -24.51 -28.77
C THR A 306 -0.81 -23.28 -28.72
N ALA A 307 -1.73 -23.23 -27.75
CA ALA A 307 -2.61 -22.10 -27.60
C ALA A 307 -1.87 -20.83 -27.18
N ARG A 308 -0.89 -20.96 -26.27
CA ARG A 308 -0.03 -19.84 -25.86
C ARG A 308 0.72 -19.24 -27.05
N THR A 309 1.39 -20.07 -27.86
CA THR A 309 2.09 -19.59 -29.07
C THR A 309 1.14 -18.90 -30.06
N ARG A 310 -0.10 -19.39 -30.21
CA ARG A 310 -1.12 -18.73 -31.05
C ARG A 310 -1.55 -17.37 -30.49
N LEU A 311 -1.74 -17.26 -29.19
CA LEU A 311 -2.03 -15.98 -28.52
C LEU A 311 -0.89 -14.97 -28.70
N GLU A 312 0.35 -15.42 -28.55
CA GLU A 312 1.53 -14.57 -28.75
C GLU A 312 1.62 -14.02 -30.18
N ARG A 313 1.40 -14.87 -31.20
CA ARG A 313 1.35 -14.45 -32.61
C ARG A 313 0.22 -13.47 -32.89
N GLY A 314 -0.92 -13.61 -32.20
CA GLY A 314 -2.06 -12.68 -32.26
C GLY A 314 -1.85 -11.37 -31.46
N GLY A 315 -0.67 -11.16 -30.87
CA GLY A 315 -0.37 -9.99 -30.04
C GLY A 315 -1.18 -9.94 -28.73
N LEU A 316 -1.67 -11.09 -28.26
CA LEU A 316 -2.50 -11.22 -27.05
C LEU A 316 -1.63 -11.64 -25.86
N ARG A 317 -0.76 -10.72 -25.39
CA ARG A 317 0.20 -10.98 -24.32
C ARG A 317 -0.24 -10.52 -22.92
N ASP A 318 -1.23 -9.63 -22.83
CA ASP A 318 -1.75 -9.11 -21.55
C ASP A 318 -2.99 -9.93 -21.12
N VAL A 319 -2.87 -10.62 -19.99
CA VAL A 319 -3.94 -11.44 -19.41
C VAL A 319 -5.15 -10.61 -18.97
N PHE A 320 -4.96 -9.37 -18.49
CA PHE A 320 -6.06 -8.48 -18.16
C PHE A 320 -6.82 -8.02 -19.40
N ARG A 321 -6.11 -7.79 -20.51
CA ARG A 321 -6.76 -7.51 -21.79
C ARG A 321 -7.52 -8.72 -22.32
N LEU A 322 -6.95 -9.92 -22.20
CA LEU A 322 -7.63 -11.18 -22.55
C LEU A 322 -8.92 -11.38 -21.76
N ALA A 323 -8.91 -11.10 -20.45
CA ALA A 323 -10.09 -11.23 -19.59
C ALA A 323 -11.26 -10.32 -20.02
N ALA A 324 -10.95 -9.16 -20.61
CA ALA A 324 -11.92 -8.17 -21.08
C ALA A 324 -12.45 -8.43 -22.50
N LEU A 325 -11.82 -9.32 -23.28
CA LEU A 325 -12.25 -9.61 -24.65
C LEU A 325 -13.38 -10.64 -24.69
N ALA A 326 -14.18 -10.59 -25.76
CA ALA A 326 -15.09 -11.67 -26.11
C ALA A 326 -14.31 -12.88 -26.63
N PRO A 327 -14.74 -14.12 -26.32
CA PRO A 327 -14.16 -15.36 -26.84
C PRO A 327 -13.99 -15.36 -28.36
N ASP A 328 -14.98 -14.88 -29.11
CA ASP A 328 -14.94 -14.82 -30.57
C ASP A 328 -13.84 -13.88 -31.10
N SER A 329 -13.60 -12.76 -30.40
CA SER A 329 -12.50 -11.84 -30.73
C SER A 329 -11.14 -12.48 -30.48
N VAL A 330 -11.02 -13.27 -29.41
CA VAL A 330 -9.80 -14.03 -29.12
C VAL A 330 -9.58 -15.11 -30.19
N ALA A 331 -10.63 -15.86 -30.55
CA ALA A 331 -10.58 -16.87 -31.61
C ALA A 331 -10.13 -16.26 -32.95
N ALA A 332 -10.76 -15.16 -33.38
CA ALA A 332 -10.45 -14.48 -34.64
C ALA A 332 -9.00 -13.97 -34.70
N ARG A 333 -8.47 -13.44 -33.60
CA ARG A 333 -7.11 -12.86 -33.55
C ARG A 333 -5.99 -13.88 -33.39
N SER A 334 -6.28 -15.01 -32.72
CA SER A 334 -5.27 -16.05 -32.43
C SER A 334 -5.36 -17.26 -33.36
N GLY A 335 -6.46 -17.41 -34.11
CA GLY A 335 -6.76 -18.62 -34.86
C GLY A 335 -7.04 -19.83 -33.97
N LEU A 336 -7.48 -19.61 -32.73
CA LEU A 336 -7.88 -20.69 -31.82
C LEU A 336 -9.28 -21.23 -32.16
N PRO A 337 -9.53 -22.54 -31.97
CA PRO A 337 -10.88 -23.07 -31.99
C PRO A 337 -11.77 -22.33 -30.96
N PRO A 338 -13.07 -22.12 -31.23
CA PRO A 338 -13.96 -21.37 -30.33
C PRO A 338 -13.96 -21.89 -28.89
N GLY A 339 -13.92 -23.22 -28.69
CA GLY A 339 -13.85 -23.82 -27.35
C GLY A 339 -12.56 -23.51 -26.60
N GLU A 340 -11.42 -23.49 -27.28
CA GLU A 340 -10.13 -23.11 -26.67
C GLU A 340 -10.08 -21.62 -26.36
N ALA A 341 -10.60 -20.77 -27.26
CA ALA A 341 -10.70 -19.33 -27.02
C ALA A 341 -11.60 -19.02 -25.81
N GLN A 342 -12.72 -19.72 -25.68
CA GLN A 342 -13.59 -19.65 -24.50
C GLN A 342 -12.85 -20.06 -23.22
N ALA A 343 -12.08 -21.16 -23.26
CA ALA A 343 -11.31 -21.63 -22.12
C ALA A 343 -10.25 -20.60 -21.70
N VAL A 344 -9.53 -20.00 -22.65
CA VAL A 344 -8.53 -18.93 -22.41
C VAL A 344 -9.18 -17.73 -21.73
N VAL A 345 -10.29 -17.22 -22.27
CA VAL A 345 -11.00 -16.06 -21.68
C VAL A 345 -11.51 -16.39 -20.29
N THR A 346 -12.05 -17.60 -20.09
CA THR A 346 -12.54 -18.06 -18.78
C THR A 346 -11.41 -18.13 -17.75
N ALA A 347 -10.26 -18.69 -18.12
CA ALA A 347 -9.07 -18.74 -17.27
C ALA A 347 -8.54 -17.33 -16.97
N ALA A 348 -8.43 -16.46 -17.97
CA ALA A 348 -7.97 -15.08 -17.81
C ALA A 348 -8.87 -14.29 -16.85
N ARG A 349 -10.20 -14.45 -16.95
CA ARG A 349 -11.17 -13.82 -16.03
C ARG A 349 -11.01 -14.32 -14.60
N LEU A 350 -10.79 -15.62 -14.39
CA LEU A 350 -10.56 -16.16 -13.05
C LEU A 350 -9.24 -15.66 -12.45
N VAL A 351 -8.15 -15.70 -13.24
CA VAL A 351 -6.81 -15.28 -12.82
C VAL A 351 -6.77 -13.79 -12.43
N THR A 352 -7.46 -12.94 -13.18
CA THR A 352 -7.43 -11.47 -12.97
C THR A 352 -8.44 -10.98 -11.93
N LEU A 353 -9.34 -11.86 -11.45
CA LEU A 353 -10.34 -11.50 -10.47
C LEU A 353 -9.71 -11.22 -9.10
N ARG A 354 -9.73 -9.96 -8.68
CA ARG A 354 -9.46 -9.49 -7.30
C ARG A 354 -8.27 -10.18 -6.60
N GLY A 355 -7.16 -10.28 -7.32
CA GLY A 355 -5.88 -10.71 -6.75
C GLY A 355 -5.66 -12.21 -6.68
N ILE A 356 -6.48 -13.04 -7.34
CA ILE A 356 -6.27 -14.49 -7.40
C ILE A 356 -4.89 -14.82 -8.03
N GLY A 357 -4.59 -14.29 -9.22
CA GLY A 357 -3.33 -14.59 -9.91
C GLY A 357 -3.23 -16.04 -10.39
N THR A 358 -2.12 -16.38 -11.05
CA THR A 358 -1.96 -17.68 -11.74
C THR A 358 -1.92 -18.86 -10.77
N ARG A 359 -1.11 -18.75 -9.70
CA ARG A 359 -0.95 -19.81 -8.69
C ARG A 359 -2.27 -20.20 -8.03
N HIS A 360 -3.05 -19.22 -7.54
CA HIS A 360 -4.30 -19.54 -6.86
C HIS A 360 -5.39 -19.97 -7.84
N ALA A 361 -5.41 -19.43 -9.07
CA ALA A 361 -6.33 -19.90 -10.11
C ALA A 361 -6.07 -21.38 -10.46
N ALA A 362 -4.81 -21.81 -10.55
CA ALA A 362 -4.47 -23.21 -10.76
C ALA A 362 -4.98 -24.11 -9.63
N ARG A 363 -4.81 -23.69 -8.37
CA ARG A 363 -5.33 -24.39 -7.18
C ARG A 363 -6.86 -24.45 -7.18
N LEU A 364 -7.52 -23.35 -7.54
CA LEU A 364 -8.98 -23.29 -7.68
C LEU A 364 -9.47 -24.26 -8.77
N GLN A 365 -8.82 -24.28 -9.93
CA GLN A 365 -9.14 -25.21 -11.02
C GLN A 365 -8.98 -26.67 -10.59
N ALA A 366 -7.90 -26.99 -9.86
CA ALA A 366 -7.68 -28.33 -9.30
C ALA A 366 -8.76 -28.74 -8.28
N ALA A 367 -9.27 -27.78 -7.51
CA ALA A 367 -10.42 -27.97 -6.61
C ALA A 367 -11.78 -27.93 -7.34
N GLY A 368 -11.79 -27.97 -8.67
CA GLY A 368 -12.99 -27.99 -9.50
C GLY A 368 -13.64 -26.61 -9.70
N VAL A 369 -13.04 -25.51 -9.27
CA VAL A 369 -13.52 -24.14 -9.51
C VAL A 369 -12.84 -23.57 -10.75
N THR A 370 -13.44 -23.83 -11.91
CA THR A 370 -12.85 -23.50 -13.22
C THR A 370 -13.23 -22.14 -13.80
N SER A 371 -14.20 -21.45 -13.19
CA SER A 371 -14.72 -20.17 -13.70
C SER A 371 -15.15 -19.25 -12.57
N VAL A 372 -15.24 -17.95 -12.88
CA VAL A 372 -15.84 -16.94 -11.97
C VAL A 372 -17.27 -17.33 -11.59
N ALA A 373 -18.04 -17.89 -12.52
CA ALA A 373 -19.41 -18.31 -12.26
C ALA A 373 -19.51 -19.46 -11.25
N ARG A 374 -18.55 -20.38 -11.27
CA ARG A 374 -18.48 -21.47 -10.31
C ARG A 374 -17.96 -21.00 -8.95
N LEU A 375 -16.98 -20.09 -8.95
CA LEU A 375 -16.47 -19.45 -7.74
C LEU A 375 -17.56 -18.68 -6.98
N ALA A 376 -18.46 -17.99 -7.69
CA ALA A 376 -19.55 -17.23 -7.08
C ALA A 376 -20.54 -18.10 -6.27
N ARG A 377 -20.71 -19.36 -6.69
CA ARG A 377 -21.60 -20.34 -6.05
C ARG A 377 -20.93 -21.11 -4.91
N ALA A 378 -19.61 -21.00 -4.77
CA ALA A 378 -18.88 -21.68 -3.72
C ALA A 378 -19.21 -21.09 -2.34
N ASP A 379 -19.19 -21.97 -1.34
CA ASP A 379 -19.12 -21.58 0.06
C ASP A 379 -17.65 -21.24 0.41
N PRO A 380 -17.33 -20.03 0.92
CA PRO A 380 -15.95 -19.64 1.17
C PRO A 380 -15.19 -20.53 2.13
N ASP A 381 -15.83 -21.01 3.20
CA ASP A 381 -15.15 -21.78 4.25
C ASP A 381 -14.89 -23.23 3.80
N SER A 382 -15.83 -23.82 3.07
CA SER A 382 -15.64 -25.12 2.44
C SER A 382 -14.61 -25.07 1.32
N LEU A 383 -14.62 -24.01 0.51
CA LEU A 383 -13.61 -23.80 -0.54
C LEU A 383 -12.22 -23.61 0.06
N TRP A 384 -12.08 -22.80 1.11
CA TRP A 384 -10.79 -22.60 1.77
C TRP A 384 -10.21 -23.91 2.30
N ARG A 385 -11.03 -24.76 2.96
CA ARG A 385 -10.62 -26.09 3.44
C ARG A 385 -10.19 -27.05 2.32
N ALA A 386 -10.70 -26.87 1.10
CA ALA A 386 -10.34 -27.69 -0.04
C ALA A 386 -9.05 -27.24 -0.77
N LEU A 387 -8.53 -26.05 -0.47
CA LEU A 387 -7.34 -25.48 -1.10
C LEU A 387 -6.07 -25.78 -0.28
N PRO A 388 -4.90 -25.99 -0.92
CA PRO A 388 -3.64 -26.14 -0.21
C PRO A 388 -3.32 -24.92 0.67
N HIS A 389 -2.96 -25.18 1.93
CA HIS A 389 -2.64 -24.16 2.93
C HIS A 389 -1.15 -23.83 2.93
N ASP A 390 -0.70 -22.91 2.07
CA ASP A 390 0.69 -22.45 2.11
C ASP A 390 0.81 -20.97 1.80
N PRO A 391 1.34 -20.18 2.75
CA PRO A 391 0.63 -19.29 3.69
C PRO A 391 -0.60 -18.55 3.15
N HIS A 392 -0.76 -18.49 1.84
CA HIS A 392 -1.94 -17.99 1.13
C HIS A 392 -2.59 -19.14 0.31
N PRO A 393 -3.91 -19.12 0.12
CA PRO A 393 -4.82 -18.08 0.59
C PRO A 393 -5.21 -18.23 2.06
N THR A 394 -5.37 -17.09 2.72
CA THR A 394 -6.06 -17.01 4.00
C THR A 394 -7.58 -17.18 3.82
N PRO A 395 -8.34 -17.52 4.89
CA PRO A 395 -9.80 -17.53 4.83
C PRO A 395 -10.40 -16.20 4.34
N ALA A 396 -9.79 -15.09 4.74
CA ALA A 396 -10.25 -13.76 4.36
C ALA A 396 -10.08 -13.48 2.86
N GLU A 397 -8.96 -13.95 2.26
CA GLU A 397 -8.76 -13.90 0.81
C GLU A 397 -9.82 -14.66 0.04
N VAL A 398 -10.14 -15.90 0.45
CA VAL A 398 -11.17 -16.71 -0.22
C VAL A 398 -12.54 -16.02 -0.13
N ARG A 399 -12.90 -15.41 1.02
CA ARG A 399 -14.10 -14.59 1.14
C ARG A 399 -14.09 -13.38 0.19
N VAL A 400 -12.95 -12.71 0.03
CA VAL A 400 -12.79 -11.61 -0.94
C VAL A 400 -13.04 -12.10 -2.36
N TRP A 401 -12.47 -13.25 -2.75
CA TRP A 401 -12.61 -13.82 -4.09
C TRP A 401 -14.04 -14.25 -4.40
N VAL A 402 -14.70 -14.98 -3.50
CA VAL A 402 -16.10 -15.40 -3.68
C VAL A 402 -17.04 -14.19 -3.78
N ARG A 403 -16.86 -13.17 -2.92
CA ARG A 403 -17.66 -11.92 -3.02
C ARG A 403 -17.40 -11.17 -4.31
N ALA A 404 -16.15 -11.13 -4.78
CA ALA A 404 -15.80 -10.54 -6.06
C ALA A 404 -16.53 -11.26 -7.20
N ALA A 405 -16.52 -12.58 -7.19
CA ALA A 405 -17.19 -13.40 -8.19
C ALA A 405 -18.72 -13.20 -8.19
N ARG A 406 -19.35 -13.09 -7.01
CA ARG A 406 -20.78 -12.80 -6.89
C ARG A 406 -21.14 -11.43 -7.46
N ARG A 407 -20.37 -10.39 -7.14
CA ARG A 407 -20.58 -9.03 -7.69
C ARG A 407 -20.42 -9.00 -9.20
N ALA A 408 -19.39 -9.65 -9.70
CA ALA A 408 -19.08 -9.80 -11.11
C ALA A 408 -20.22 -10.47 -11.91
N LEU A 409 -20.90 -11.47 -11.35
CA LEU A 409 -22.10 -12.05 -11.99
C LEU A 409 -23.32 -11.14 -11.91
N GLY A 410 -23.52 -10.47 -10.77
CA GLY A 410 -24.68 -9.60 -10.54
C GLY A 410 -24.66 -8.30 -11.38
N SER A 411 -23.48 -7.85 -11.79
CA SER A 411 -23.35 -6.66 -12.64
C SER A 411 -23.60 -6.92 -14.13
N GLY A 412 -23.69 -8.18 -14.57
CA GLY A 412 -23.60 -8.55 -15.98
C GLY A 412 -22.21 -8.20 -16.54
N TRP A 413 -21.46 -9.18 -17.02
CA TRP A 413 -20.18 -8.90 -17.67
C TRP A 413 -20.36 -8.38 -19.09
#